data_AF-A0A9R0XQM1-F1
#
_entry.id   AF-A0A9R0XQM1-F1
#
_cell.length_a   1.000
_cell.length_b   1.000
_cell.length_c   1.000
_cell.angle_alpha   90.00
_cell.angle_beta   90.00
_cell.angle_gamma   90.00
#
_symmetry.space_group_name_H-M   'P 1'
#
loop_
_entity.id
_entity.type
_entity.pdbx_description
1 polymer ?
#
loop_
_entity_poly.entity_id
_entity_poly.type
_entity_poly.pdbx_seq_one_letter_code
_entity_poly.pdbx_strand_id
1 'polypeptide(L)'
;MTMVAMLRRLALSCYLAAALLLLVFLNAPLTGAQPLPWQLCNATAGNYTDGSAYQANIRALASAFPVKASASPALFAKGAAGTGSDVVYALALCRGDTNASSCSACVTAAFRNAQQLCAFNKRATMFDDPCILRYSDQDFLANVTDNRGRSGAFNANNVSAASAAAFDAASGRLVNATADYAAEDSSRRFGTGEVGFDQTYPRIYSLAQCTPDMSAAQCRSCLRDIIVQYTPRYFLGKPGGRIFGVRCSFRFETYSFFLGRPLLQLPDALSPAPAPAAATREGKFSPA
;
A
#
# COMPACT_ATOMS: atom_id res chain seq x y z
N MET A 1 -18.96 8.22 -61.43
CA MET A 1 -19.04 8.46 -59.98
C MET A 1 -17.93 9.43 -59.62
N THR A 2 -18.27 10.67 -59.30
CA THR A 2 -17.36 11.83 -59.43
C THR A 2 -16.34 11.91 -58.28
N MET A 3 -15.12 12.37 -58.59
CA MET A 3 -13.99 12.59 -57.67
C MET A 3 -14.41 13.35 -56.39
N VAL A 4 -15.38 14.25 -56.52
CA VAL A 4 -15.99 15.03 -55.43
C VAL A 4 -16.67 14.14 -54.38
N ALA A 5 -17.34 13.05 -54.78
CA ALA A 5 -17.97 12.12 -53.86
C ALA A 5 -16.95 11.29 -53.08
N MET A 6 -15.80 10.98 -53.68
CA MET A 6 -14.70 10.27 -53.04
C MET A 6 -14.00 11.14 -51.99
N LEU A 7 -13.71 12.41 -52.33
CA LEU A 7 -13.14 13.41 -51.42
C LEU A 7 -14.05 13.67 -50.20
N ARG A 8 -15.38 13.75 -50.40
CA ARG A 8 -16.34 13.91 -49.29
C ARG A 8 -16.36 12.70 -48.35
N ARG A 9 -16.26 11.48 -48.88
CA ARG A 9 -16.19 10.25 -48.07
C ARG A 9 -14.91 10.20 -47.24
N LEU A 10 -13.77 10.56 -47.84
CA LEU A 10 -12.47 10.64 -47.14
C LEU A 10 -12.48 11.69 -46.03
N ALA A 11 -13.03 12.87 -46.29
CA ALA A 11 -13.15 13.92 -45.28
C ALA A 11 -14.03 13.46 -44.11
N LEU A 12 -15.19 12.85 -44.38
CA LEU A 12 -16.10 12.34 -43.35
C LEU A 12 -15.44 11.25 -42.49
N SER A 13 -14.66 10.35 -43.09
CA SER A 13 -13.90 9.35 -42.34
C SER A 13 -12.83 9.96 -41.43
N CYS A 14 -12.15 11.03 -41.86
CA CYS A 14 -11.17 11.73 -41.03
C CYS A 14 -11.85 12.44 -39.85
N TYR A 15 -13.00 13.08 -40.06
CA TYR A 15 -13.76 13.72 -38.98
C TYR A 15 -14.27 12.71 -37.95
N LEU A 16 -14.77 11.56 -38.40
CA LEU A 16 -15.20 10.48 -37.50
C LEU A 16 -14.03 9.90 -36.69
N ALA A 17 -12.88 9.67 -37.33
CA ALA A 17 -11.68 9.20 -36.63
C ALA A 17 -11.16 10.21 -35.61
N ALA A 18 -11.12 11.50 -35.95
CA ALA A 18 -10.73 12.57 -35.04
C ALA A 18 -11.69 12.71 -33.85
N ALA A 19 -13.01 12.61 -34.09
CA ALA A 19 -14.02 12.63 -33.04
C ALA A 19 -13.92 11.42 -32.10
N LEU A 20 -13.66 10.22 -32.65
CA LEU A 20 -13.42 9.02 -31.85
C LEU A 20 -12.17 9.17 -30.97
N LEU A 21 -11.07 9.69 -31.52
CA LEU A 21 -9.85 9.96 -30.77
C LEU A 21 -10.09 10.99 -29.65
N LEU A 22 -10.80 12.08 -29.93
CA LEU A 22 -11.17 13.08 -28.92
C LEU A 22 -12.03 12.49 -27.80
N LEU A 23 -12.99 11.63 -28.13
CA LEU A 23 -13.80 10.91 -27.14
C LEU A 23 -12.95 9.94 -26.29
N VAL A 24 -11.93 9.30 -26.86
CA VAL A 24 -10.99 8.45 -26.10
C VAL A 24 -10.14 9.30 -25.13
N PHE A 25 -9.69 10.49 -25.54
CA PHE A 25 -8.92 11.38 -24.66
C PHE A 25 -9.79 12.04 -23.57
N LEU A 26 -11.05 12.38 -23.86
CA LEU A 26 -12.00 12.93 -22.88
C LEU A 26 -12.43 11.89 -21.82
N ASN A 27 -12.40 10.60 -22.17
CA ASN A 27 -12.71 9.50 -21.26
C ASN A 27 -11.45 8.85 -20.67
N ALA A 28 -10.25 9.36 -20.96
CA ALA A 28 -9.04 8.92 -20.26
C ALA A 28 -9.17 9.39 -18.81
N PRO A 29 -9.26 8.49 -17.82
CA PRO A 29 -9.43 8.91 -16.45
C PRO A 29 -8.18 9.70 -16.02
N LEU A 30 -8.36 10.97 -15.68
CA LEU A 30 -7.39 11.76 -14.91
C LEU A 30 -7.28 11.13 -13.51
N THR A 31 -6.63 9.98 -13.43
CA THR A 31 -6.32 9.32 -12.17
C THR A 31 -5.17 10.10 -11.54
N GLY A 32 -5.49 11.02 -10.65
CA GLY A 32 -4.55 11.61 -9.68
C GLY A 32 -4.02 10.60 -8.65
N ALA A 33 -4.08 9.29 -8.93
CA ALA A 33 -3.42 8.28 -8.14
C ALA A 33 -1.95 8.30 -8.55
N GLN A 34 -1.05 8.68 -7.64
CA GLN A 34 0.38 8.48 -7.88
C GLN A 34 0.60 6.99 -8.18
N PRO A 35 1.04 6.63 -9.39
CA PRO A 35 1.23 5.23 -9.73
C PRO A 35 2.30 4.65 -8.81
N LEU A 36 2.03 3.46 -8.27
CA LEU A 36 3.06 2.68 -7.59
C LEU A 36 4.27 2.48 -8.52
N PRO A 37 5.50 2.40 -7.98
CA PRO A 37 5.85 2.40 -6.56
C PRO A 37 5.72 3.76 -5.88
N TRP A 38 5.44 3.74 -4.58
CA TRP A 38 5.67 4.92 -3.74
C TRP A 38 7.12 4.92 -3.26
N GLN A 39 7.79 6.06 -3.37
CA GLN A 39 9.22 6.18 -3.07
C GLN A 39 9.50 7.21 -1.99
N LEU A 40 10.48 6.90 -1.14
CA LEU A 40 11.13 7.87 -0.26
C LEU A 40 12.61 7.97 -0.65
N CYS A 41 12.94 9.03 -1.38
CA CYS A 41 14.31 9.39 -1.73
C CYS A 41 14.81 10.37 -0.66
N ASN A 42 15.67 9.92 0.24
CA ASN A 42 16.13 10.80 1.32
C ASN A 42 17.34 11.62 0.85
N ALA A 43 17.07 12.80 0.29
CA ALA A 43 18.08 13.72 -0.21
C ALA A 43 19.07 14.20 0.88
N THR A 44 18.69 14.15 2.17
CA THR A 44 19.59 14.57 3.27
C THR A 44 20.69 13.55 3.56
N ALA A 45 20.56 12.31 3.10
CA ALA A 45 21.63 11.31 3.18
C ALA A 45 22.77 11.58 2.19
N GLY A 46 22.59 12.56 1.30
CA GLY A 46 23.53 12.89 0.24
C GLY A 46 23.45 11.92 -0.94
N ASN A 47 24.22 12.26 -1.97
CA ASN A 47 24.28 11.48 -3.20
C ASN A 47 25.59 10.69 -3.30
N TYR A 48 25.52 9.52 -3.91
CA TYR A 48 26.70 8.83 -4.42
C TYR A 48 27.02 9.31 -5.83
N THR A 49 28.29 9.18 -6.24
CA THR A 49 28.73 9.53 -7.59
C THR A 49 28.51 8.37 -8.56
N ASP A 50 28.22 8.69 -9.82
CA ASP A 50 28.12 7.67 -10.85
C ASP A 50 29.44 6.91 -11.01
N GLY A 51 29.37 5.59 -11.20
CA GLY A 51 30.53 4.70 -11.25
C GLY A 51 31.22 4.43 -9.90
N SER A 52 30.72 4.96 -8.79
CA SER A 52 31.32 4.73 -7.46
C SER A 52 31.23 3.29 -6.98
N ALA A 53 32.10 2.95 -6.01
CA ALA A 53 32.02 1.68 -5.28
C ALA A 53 30.66 1.51 -4.58
N TYR A 54 30.09 2.57 -3.99
CA TYR A 54 28.72 2.56 -3.46
C TYR A 54 27.68 2.10 -4.50
N GLN A 55 27.72 2.64 -5.73
CA GLN A 55 26.82 2.22 -6.80
C GLN A 55 27.05 0.76 -7.20
N ALA A 56 28.30 0.32 -7.27
CA ALA A 56 28.63 -1.09 -7.51
C ALA A 56 28.08 -2.01 -6.41
N ASN A 57 28.12 -1.59 -5.14
CA ASN A 57 27.56 -2.33 -4.01
C ASN A 57 26.02 -2.40 -4.07
N ILE A 58 25.34 -1.33 -4.52
CA ILE A 58 23.89 -1.41 -4.83
C ILE A 58 23.63 -2.47 -5.91
N ARG A 59 24.42 -2.48 -7.00
CA ARG A 59 24.25 -3.48 -8.07
C ARG A 59 24.48 -4.91 -7.58
N ALA A 60 25.47 -5.12 -6.71
CA ALA A 60 25.73 -6.43 -6.09
C ALA A 60 24.52 -6.91 -5.26
N LEU A 61 23.93 -6.02 -4.45
CA LEU A 61 22.71 -6.31 -3.69
C LEU A 61 21.51 -6.56 -4.61
N ALA A 62 21.35 -5.77 -5.66
CA ALA A 62 20.27 -5.90 -6.64
C ALA A 62 20.30 -7.25 -7.38
N SER A 63 21.49 -7.81 -7.64
CA SER A 63 21.63 -9.14 -8.22
C SER A 63 21.34 -10.26 -7.20
N ALA A 64 21.70 -10.07 -5.93
CA ALA A 64 21.59 -11.11 -4.92
C ALA A 64 20.20 -11.21 -4.25
N PHE A 65 19.56 -10.07 -4.00
CA PHE A 65 18.34 -10.00 -3.18
C PHE A 65 17.10 -10.66 -3.80
N PRO A 66 16.84 -10.59 -5.13
CA PRO A 66 15.73 -11.29 -5.74
C PRO A 66 15.76 -12.80 -5.45
N VAL A 67 16.95 -13.41 -5.54
CA VAL A 67 17.16 -14.83 -5.26
C VAL A 67 17.07 -15.10 -3.76
N LYS A 68 17.73 -14.30 -2.92
CA LYS A 68 17.72 -14.50 -1.46
C LYS A 68 16.34 -14.36 -0.85
N ALA A 69 15.56 -13.36 -1.26
CA ALA A 69 14.22 -13.14 -0.76
C ALA A 69 13.28 -14.25 -1.23
N SER A 70 13.29 -14.60 -2.52
CA SER A 70 12.41 -15.64 -3.06
C SER A 70 12.70 -17.06 -2.57
N ALA A 71 13.96 -17.37 -2.22
CA ALA A 71 14.34 -18.64 -1.62
C ALA A 71 14.04 -18.73 -0.11
N SER A 72 13.81 -17.59 0.56
CA SER A 72 13.48 -17.56 1.97
C SER A 72 12.03 -17.99 2.20
N PRO A 73 11.74 -18.94 3.13
CA PRO A 73 10.37 -19.29 3.50
C PRO A 73 9.52 -18.09 3.96
N ALA A 74 10.20 -17.06 4.49
CA ALA A 74 9.61 -15.82 4.97
C ALA A 74 9.53 -14.72 3.89
N LEU A 75 9.98 -15.00 2.66
CA LEU A 75 10.06 -14.05 1.54
C LEU A 75 10.80 -12.75 1.88
N PHE A 76 11.91 -12.89 2.62
CA PHE A 76 12.65 -11.79 3.22
C PHE A 76 14.15 -11.97 3.02
N ALA A 77 14.84 -10.86 2.72
CA ALA A 77 16.29 -10.77 2.71
C ALA A 77 16.76 -9.49 3.39
N LYS A 78 17.85 -9.57 4.14
CA LYS A 78 18.61 -8.42 4.62
C LYS A 78 20.10 -8.67 4.51
N GLY A 79 20.90 -7.62 4.44
CA GLY A 79 22.36 -7.74 4.40
C GLY A 79 23.03 -6.44 4.00
N ALA A 80 24.34 -6.51 3.80
CA ALA A 80 25.14 -5.39 3.36
C ALA A 80 26.14 -5.80 2.28
N ALA A 81 26.65 -4.81 1.53
CA ALA A 81 27.74 -4.96 0.58
C ALA A 81 28.70 -3.76 0.69
N GLY A 82 30.00 -4.00 0.53
CA GLY A 82 31.03 -2.97 0.68
C GLY A 82 31.53 -2.77 2.10
N THR A 83 32.41 -1.79 2.27
CA THR A 83 33.08 -1.45 3.54
C THR A 83 33.30 0.06 3.64
N GLY A 84 33.54 0.57 4.85
CA GLY A 84 33.87 1.99 5.07
C GLY A 84 32.74 2.91 4.58
N SER A 85 33.09 3.97 3.85
CA SER A 85 32.14 4.93 3.29
C SER A 85 31.27 4.40 2.15
N ASP A 86 31.62 3.25 1.58
CA ASP A 86 30.93 2.65 0.44
C ASP A 86 29.98 1.50 0.83
N VAL A 87 29.85 1.21 2.13
CA VAL A 87 28.94 0.17 2.62
C VAL A 87 27.48 0.54 2.33
N VAL A 88 26.72 -0.44 1.84
CA VAL A 88 25.28 -0.33 1.58
C VAL A 88 24.58 -1.39 2.41
N TYR A 89 23.72 -0.98 3.33
CA TYR A 89 22.80 -1.85 4.06
C TYR A 89 21.48 -1.91 3.31
N ALA A 90 20.88 -3.10 3.20
CA ALA A 90 19.60 -3.26 2.54
C ALA A 90 18.72 -4.33 3.19
N LEU A 91 17.41 -4.17 3.05
CA LEU A 91 16.44 -5.23 3.26
C LEU A 91 15.34 -5.19 2.20
N ALA A 92 14.80 -6.36 1.87
CA ALA A 92 13.63 -6.54 1.05
C ALA A 92 12.66 -7.49 1.74
N LEU A 93 11.39 -7.13 1.78
CA LEU A 93 10.31 -7.94 2.32
C LEU A 93 9.19 -8.03 1.29
N CYS A 94 8.87 -9.24 0.84
CA CYS A 94 7.69 -9.46 0.01
C CYS A 94 6.46 -9.71 0.88
N ARG A 95 5.28 -9.43 0.31
CA ARG A 95 4.01 -9.64 1.00
C ARG A 95 3.78 -11.14 1.22
N GLY A 96 3.29 -11.49 2.42
CA GLY A 96 3.23 -12.87 2.88
C GLY A 96 2.28 -13.79 2.10
N ASP A 97 1.43 -13.24 1.23
CA ASP A 97 0.51 -13.94 0.32
C ASP A 97 1.05 -14.08 -1.10
N THR A 98 2.28 -13.63 -1.38
CA THR A 98 2.92 -13.75 -2.70
C THR A 98 3.68 -15.07 -2.86
N ASN A 99 3.93 -15.48 -4.11
CA ASN A 99 4.79 -16.62 -4.41
C ASN A 99 6.25 -16.18 -4.67
N ALA A 100 7.18 -17.14 -4.66
CA ALA A 100 8.61 -16.90 -4.85
C ALA A 100 8.93 -16.14 -6.16
N SER A 101 8.26 -16.47 -7.26
CA SER A 101 8.47 -15.81 -8.56
C SER A 101 8.05 -14.35 -8.53
N SER A 102 6.84 -14.07 -8.01
CA SER A 102 6.33 -12.70 -7.83
C SER A 102 7.20 -11.89 -6.87
N CYS A 103 7.71 -12.51 -5.80
CA CYS A 103 8.63 -11.87 -4.88
C CYS A 103 9.95 -11.49 -5.57
N SER A 104 10.58 -12.43 -6.29
CA SER A 104 11.81 -12.17 -7.05
C SER A 104 11.63 -11.04 -8.08
N ALA A 105 10.53 -11.08 -8.84
CA ALA A 105 10.21 -10.07 -9.83
C ALA A 105 9.98 -8.68 -9.19
N CYS A 106 9.26 -8.63 -8.06
CA CYS A 106 9.03 -7.38 -7.35
C CYS A 106 10.32 -6.77 -6.81
N VAL A 107 11.17 -7.57 -6.15
CA VAL A 107 12.45 -7.09 -5.61
C VAL A 107 13.37 -6.59 -6.73
N THR A 108 13.42 -7.31 -7.86
CA THR A 108 14.15 -6.86 -9.06
C THR A 108 13.65 -5.50 -9.56
N ALA A 109 12.32 -5.36 -9.68
CA ALA A 109 11.71 -4.10 -10.10
C ALA A 109 11.97 -2.97 -9.09
N ALA A 110 11.90 -3.25 -7.79
CA ALA A 110 12.13 -2.27 -6.74
C ALA A 110 13.55 -1.70 -6.78
N PHE A 111 14.59 -2.53 -6.99
CA PHE A 111 15.97 -2.02 -7.15
C PHE A 111 16.10 -1.14 -8.38
N ARG A 112 15.54 -1.57 -9.52
CA ARG A 112 15.54 -0.78 -10.77
C ARG A 112 14.82 0.56 -10.58
N ASN A 113 13.62 0.53 -10.00
CA ASN A 113 12.81 1.71 -9.75
C ASN A 113 13.53 2.65 -8.76
N ALA A 114 14.21 2.12 -7.75
CA ALA A 114 15.00 2.93 -6.83
C ALA A 114 16.14 3.69 -7.54
N GLN A 115 16.81 3.05 -8.51
CA GLN A 115 17.85 3.71 -9.30
C GLN A 115 17.29 4.76 -10.27
N GLN A 116 16.06 4.60 -10.74
CA GLN A 116 15.39 5.54 -11.67
C GLN A 116 14.74 6.72 -10.94
N LEU A 117 13.95 6.44 -9.91
CA LEU A 117 13.13 7.43 -9.20
C LEU A 117 13.88 8.15 -8.07
N CYS A 118 14.87 7.47 -7.47
CA CYS A 118 15.74 8.05 -6.45
C CYS A 118 17.19 8.12 -6.95
N ALA A 119 17.39 8.52 -8.21
CA ALA A 119 18.70 8.58 -8.86
C ALA A 119 19.76 9.20 -7.92
N PHE A 120 20.89 8.50 -7.79
CA PHE A 120 22.06 8.89 -7.00
C PHE A 120 21.87 9.02 -5.48
N ASN A 121 20.66 8.83 -4.93
CA ASN A 121 20.46 8.96 -3.48
C ASN A 121 21.15 7.80 -2.74
N LYS A 122 21.88 8.09 -1.66
CA LYS A 122 22.45 7.04 -0.80
C LYS A 122 21.37 6.25 -0.06
N ARG A 123 20.19 6.83 0.16
CA ARG A 123 19.07 6.17 0.82
C ARG A 123 17.82 6.25 -0.03
N ALA A 124 17.28 5.08 -0.38
CA ALA A 124 16.00 4.96 -1.07
C ALA A 124 15.14 3.88 -0.41
N THR A 125 13.84 4.14 -0.34
CA THR A 125 12.83 3.14 0.04
C THR A 125 11.76 3.08 -1.04
N MET A 126 11.47 1.88 -1.52
CA MET A 126 10.39 1.60 -2.48
C MET A 126 9.30 0.82 -1.77
N PHE A 127 8.07 1.28 -1.94
CA PHE A 127 6.87 0.60 -1.47
C PHE A 127 6.04 0.21 -2.68
N ASP A 128 6.06 -1.08 -3.00
CA ASP A 128 5.15 -1.71 -3.92
C ASP A 128 4.19 -2.63 -3.15
N ASP A 129 3.01 -2.86 -3.69
CA ASP A 129 2.04 -3.76 -3.04
C ASP A 129 2.60 -5.19 -2.81
N PRO A 130 3.37 -5.79 -3.74
CA PRO A 130 3.95 -7.12 -3.54
C PRO A 130 5.24 -7.13 -2.71
N CYS A 131 5.97 -6.02 -2.58
CA CYS A 131 7.21 -5.97 -1.80
C CYS A 131 7.65 -4.55 -1.41
N ILE A 132 8.44 -4.49 -0.33
CA ILE A 132 9.10 -3.28 0.16
C ILE A 132 10.60 -3.50 0.03
N LEU A 133 11.33 -2.48 -0.43
CA LEU A 133 12.78 -2.46 -0.49
C LEU A 133 13.31 -1.19 0.17
N ARG A 134 14.38 -1.31 0.97
CA ARG A 134 15.17 -0.17 1.40
C ARG A 134 16.66 -0.47 1.29
N TYR A 135 17.42 0.52 0.83
CA TYR A 135 18.86 0.57 1.03
C TYR A 135 19.29 1.89 1.68
N SER A 136 20.42 1.87 2.40
CA SER A 136 21.04 3.06 3.00
C SER A 136 22.52 2.82 3.27
N ASP A 137 23.28 3.91 3.32
CA ASP A 137 24.64 4.05 3.83
C ASP A 137 24.74 3.90 5.36
N GLN A 138 23.62 4.04 6.08
CA GLN A 138 23.55 3.88 7.54
C GLN A 138 22.98 2.52 7.91
N ASP A 139 23.55 1.89 8.94
CA ASP A 139 23.09 0.59 9.44
C ASP A 139 21.74 0.70 10.16
N PHE A 140 20.67 0.63 9.39
CA PHE A 140 19.30 0.52 9.90
C PHE A 140 18.90 -0.95 10.19
N LEU A 141 19.79 -1.91 9.91
CA LEU A 141 19.55 -3.33 10.15
C LEU A 141 19.78 -3.67 11.63
N ALA A 142 20.71 -2.98 12.28
CA ALA A 142 21.05 -3.14 13.70
C ALA A 142 19.85 -2.93 14.64
N ASN A 143 19.01 -1.93 14.37
CA ASN A 143 17.79 -1.70 15.15
C ASN A 143 16.57 -2.27 14.41
N VAL A 144 16.18 -3.49 14.75
CA VAL A 144 15.03 -4.16 14.12
C VAL A 144 13.71 -3.45 14.37
N THR A 145 13.58 -2.69 15.47
CA THR A 145 12.35 -1.96 15.83
C THR A 145 12.24 -0.58 15.21
N ASP A 146 13.28 -0.07 14.55
CA ASP A 146 13.25 1.25 13.94
C ASP A 146 12.46 1.25 12.62
N ASN A 147 11.18 1.56 12.71
CA ASN A 147 10.30 1.73 11.55
C ASN A 147 10.27 3.18 11.05
N ARG A 148 11.35 3.96 11.13
CA ARG A 148 11.40 5.32 10.57
C ARG A 148 11.41 5.33 9.04
N GLY A 149 10.87 6.39 8.45
CA GLY A 149 10.67 6.50 7.00
C GLY A 149 9.38 5.81 6.56
N ARG A 150 8.27 6.13 7.23
CA ARG A 150 6.92 5.64 6.91
C ARG A 150 6.24 6.58 5.95
N SER A 151 5.35 6.04 5.13
CA SER A 151 4.41 6.81 4.31
C SER A 151 2.98 6.36 4.64
N GLY A 152 1.97 7.11 4.21
CA GLY A 152 0.57 6.79 4.47
C GLY A 152 -0.35 7.19 3.32
N ALA A 153 -1.38 6.38 3.08
CA ALA A 153 -2.47 6.65 2.16
C ALA A 153 -3.80 6.48 2.87
N PHE A 154 -4.81 7.21 2.43
CA PHE A 154 -6.20 6.94 2.80
C PHE A 154 -7.11 7.18 1.62
N ASN A 155 -8.27 6.53 1.66
CA ASN A 155 -9.31 6.77 0.69
C ASN A 155 -9.86 8.20 0.88
N ALA A 156 -9.91 8.99 -0.19
CA ALA A 156 -10.39 10.38 -0.10
C ALA A 156 -11.89 10.46 0.22
N ASN A 157 -12.67 9.42 -0.14
CA ASN A 157 -14.10 9.34 0.17
C ASN A 157 -14.35 9.22 1.67
N ASN A 158 -15.59 9.45 2.07
CA ASN A 158 -16.03 9.31 3.45
C ASN A 158 -17.08 8.21 3.56
N VAL A 159 -17.02 7.46 4.65
CA VAL A 159 -18.15 6.66 5.13
C VAL A 159 -19.29 7.62 5.50
N SER A 160 -20.54 7.18 5.31
CA SER A 160 -21.69 8.01 5.66
C SER A 160 -21.65 8.42 7.13
N ALA A 161 -22.08 9.64 7.46
CA ALA A 161 -22.05 10.13 8.84
C ALA A 161 -22.85 9.24 9.81
N ALA A 162 -23.92 8.60 9.32
CA ALA A 162 -24.74 7.68 10.12
C ALA A 162 -24.02 6.39 10.51
N SER A 163 -23.09 5.91 9.68
CA SER A 163 -22.36 4.66 9.90
C SER A 163 -20.89 4.84 10.31
N ALA A 164 -20.35 6.06 10.25
CA ALA A 164 -18.93 6.35 10.47
C ALA A 164 -18.40 5.79 11.81
N ALA A 165 -19.09 6.04 12.93
CA ALA A 165 -18.64 5.55 14.24
C ALA A 165 -18.63 4.02 14.34
N ALA A 166 -19.65 3.36 13.79
CA ALA A 166 -19.72 1.90 13.76
C ALA A 166 -18.65 1.30 12.82
N PHE A 167 -18.39 1.96 11.69
CA PHE A 167 -17.36 1.57 10.74
C PHE A 167 -15.96 1.71 11.37
N ASP A 168 -15.68 2.82 12.04
CA ASP A 168 -14.41 3.05 12.74
C ASP A 168 -14.19 2.02 13.84
N ALA A 169 -15.23 1.64 14.58
CA ALA A 169 -15.16 0.58 15.58
C ALA A 169 -14.89 -0.79 14.95
N ALA A 170 -15.59 -1.13 13.85
CA ALA A 170 -15.42 -2.41 13.15
C ALA A 170 -14.03 -2.54 12.50
N SER A 171 -13.59 -1.51 11.78
CA SER A 171 -12.28 -1.45 11.13
C SER A 171 -11.15 -1.43 12.16
N GLY A 172 -11.27 -0.65 13.25
CA GLY A 172 -10.29 -0.61 14.34
C GLY A 172 -10.13 -1.96 15.02
N ARG A 173 -11.25 -2.66 15.32
CA ARG A 173 -11.24 -4.02 15.86
C ARG A 173 -10.55 -4.99 14.90
N LEU A 174 -10.89 -4.93 13.61
CA LEU A 174 -10.30 -5.80 12.60
C LEU A 174 -8.80 -5.58 12.44
N VAL A 175 -8.35 -4.32 12.32
CA VAL A 175 -6.93 -3.97 12.19
C VAL A 175 -6.15 -4.44 13.41
N ASN A 176 -6.70 -4.28 14.62
CA ASN A 176 -6.04 -4.71 15.83
C ASN A 176 -5.90 -6.24 15.90
N ALA A 177 -6.98 -6.98 15.62
CA ALA A 177 -6.95 -8.44 15.62
C ALA A 177 -6.05 -9.01 14.52
N THR A 178 -6.01 -8.36 13.35
CA THR A 178 -5.11 -8.73 12.25
C THR A 178 -3.64 -8.48 12.65
N ALA A 179 -3.37 -7.40 13.41
CA ALA A 179 -2.04 -7.12 13.95
C ALA A 179 -1.61 -8.11 15.03
N ASP A 180 -2.53 -8.57 15.88
CA ASP A 180 -2.28 -9.64 16.85
C ASP A 180 -1.91 -10.94 16.13
N TYR A 181 -2.70 -11.34 15.13
CA TYR A 181 -2.43 -12.53 14.31
C TYR A 181 -1.07 -12.47 13.62
N ALA A 182 -0.77 -11.35 12.94
CA ALA A 182 0.50 -11.15 12.25
C ALA A 182 1.69 -11.19 13.22
N ALA A 183 1.52 -10.69 14.45
CA ALA A 183 2.56 -10.76 15.45
C ALA A 183 2.80 -12.18 15.96
N GLU A 184 1.79 -13.04 16.02
CA GLU A 184 1.92 -14.42 16.50
C GLU A 184 2.51 -15.37 15.45
N ASP A 185 2.30 -15.10 14.15
CA ASP A 185 2.91 -15.89 13.07
C ASP A 185 4.44 -15.86 13.15
N SER A 186 5.03 -16.97 13.59
CA SER A 186 6.48 -17.11 13.75
C SER A 186 7.25 -17.23 12.43
N SER A 187 6.55 -17.42 11.30
CA SER A 187 7.19 -17.66 10.01
C SER A 187 7.39 -16.38 9.19
N ARG A 188 6.31 -15.66 8.89
CA ARG A 188 6.29 -14.50 7.98
C ARG A 188 5.95 -13.20 8.69
N ARG A 189 5.50 -13.27 9.95
CA ARG A 189 4.89 -12.16 10.69
C ARG A 189 3.78 -11.48 9.88
N PHE A 190 2.91 -12.29 9.29
CA PHE A 190 1.90 -11.85 8.33
C PHE A 190 0.49 -12.26 8.74
N GLY A 191 -0.47 -11.36 8.59
CA GLY A 191 -1.88 -11.61 8.88
C GLY A 191 -2.80 -10.91 7.89
N THR A 192 -3.89 -11.59 7.52
CA THR A 192 -5.01 -11.01 6.79
C THR A 192 -6.30 -11.31 7.53
N GLY A 193 -7.24 -10.39 7.47
CA GLY A 193 -8.51 -10.55 8.14
C GLY A 193 -9.67 -9.91 7.40
N GLU A 194 -10.88 -10.36 7.72
CA GLU A 194 -12.12 -9.72 7.30
C GLU A 194 -13.15 -9.64 8.43
N VAL A 195 -14.10 -8.72 8.26
CA VAL A 195 -15.29 -8.59 9.11
C VAL A 195 -16.48 -8.14 8.25
N GLY A 196 -17.66 -8.71 8.46
CA GLY A 196 -18.89 -8.20 7.85
C GLY A 196 -19.34 -6.89 8.50
N PHE A 197 -19.97 -6.01 7.74
CA PHE A 197 -20.40 -4.70 8.24
C PHE A 197 -21.84 -4.32 7.87
N ASP A 198 -22.09 -3.81 6.65
CA ASP A 198 -23.43 -3.38 6.24
C ASP A 198 -23.67 -3.58 4.72
N GLN A 199 -24.82 -3.17 4.21
CA GLN A 199 -25.15 -3.33 2.78
C GLN A 199 -24.27 -2.48 1.85
N THR A 200 -23.74 -1.35 2.34
CA THR A 200 -22.91 -0.42 1.57
C THR A 200 -21.46 -0.93 1.48
N TYR A 201 -20.95 -1.44 2.59
CA TYR A 201 -19.65 -2.09 2.73
C TYR A 201 -19.87 -3.48 3.30
N PRO A 202 -20.21 -4.49 2.46
CA PRO A 202 -20.49 -5.84 2.94
C PRO A 202 -19.38 -6.44 3.77
N ARG A 203 -18.12 -6.08 3.47
CA ARG A 203 -16.96 -6.46 4.25
C ARG A 203 -15.94 -5.35 4.34
N ILE A 204 -15.19 -5.39 5.43
CA ILE A 204 -13.92 -4.67 5.61
C ILE A 204 -12.82 -5.72 5.64
N TYR A 205 -11.73 -5.47 4.93
CA TYR A 205 -10.56 -6.34 4.83
C TYR A 205 -9.37 -5.64 5.48
N SER A 206 -8.49 -6.41 6.12
CA SER A 206 -7.25 -5.89 6.70
C SER A 206 -6.07 -6.82 6.42
N LEU A 207 -4.88 -6.22 6.38
CA LEU A 207 -3.60 -6.90 6.29
C LEU A 207 -2.63 -6.18 7.23
N ALA A 208 -1.87 -6.97 8.00
CA ALA A 208 -0.76 -6.48 8.80
C ALA A 208 0.47 -7.34 8.54
N GLN A 209 1.65 -6.72 8.51
CA GLN A 209 2.91 -7.44 8.30
C GLN A 209 4.06 -6.78 9.04
N CYS A 210 4.98 -7.59 9.56
CA CYS A 210 6.28 -7.16 10.06
C CYS A 210 7.43 -7.86 9.32
N THR A 211 8.65 -7.38 9.48
CA THR A 211 9.82 -8.17 9.07
C THR A 211 9.97 -9.40 9.98
N PRO A 212 10.30 -10.57 9.41
CA PRO A 212 10.33 -11.83 10.14
C PRO A 212 11.49 -11.93 11.15
N ASP A 213 12.45 -11.00 11.11
CA ASP A 213 13.54 -10.88 12.09
C ASP A 213 13.09 -10.21 13.42
N MET A 214 11.81 -9.91 13.58
CA MET A 214 11.21 -9.46 14.84
C MET A 214 10.66 -10.61 15.68
N SER A 215 10.81 -10.48 17.00
CA SER A 215 9.96 -11.23 17.95
C SER A 215 8.49 -10.81 17.83
N ALA A 216 7.58 -11.64 18.34
CA ALA A 216 6.16 -11.35 18.36
C ALA A 216 5.86 -10.00 19.05
N ALA A 217 6.48 -9.76 20.22
CA ALA A 217 6.31 -8.52 20.97
C ALA A 217 6.81 -7.28 20.20
N GLN A 218 7.95 -7.39 19.52
CA GLN A 218 8.49 -6.29 18.71
C GLN A 218 7.58 -5.99 17.51
N CYS A 219 7.12 -7.03 16.80
CA CYS A 219 6.18 -6.87 15.69
C CYS A 219 4.90 -6.19 16.17
N ARG A 220 4.34 -6.69 17.28
CA ARG A 220 3.10 -6.15 17.83
C ARG A 220 3.23 -4.69 18.26
N SER A 221 4.33 -4.34 18.93
CA SER A 221 4.61 -2.95 19.31
C SER A 221 4.73 -2.07 18.08
N CYS A 222 5.48 -2.49 17.05
CA CYS A 222 5.64 -1.73 15.82
C CYS A 222 4.28 -1.43 15.16
N LEU A 223 3.42 -2.45 15.03
CA LEU A 223 2.08 -2.31 14.46
C LEU A 223 1.19 -1.41 15.33
N ARG A 224 1.22 -1.58 16.66
CA ARG A 224 0.48 -0.72 17.60
C ARG A 224 0.86 0.75 17.42
N ASP A 225 2.16 1.03 17.31
CA ASP A 225 2.65 2.40 17.23
C ASP A 225 2.14 3.11 15.97
N ILE A 226 2.12 2.43 14.81
CA ILE A 226 1.53 3.01 13.59
C ILE A 226 -0.01 3.07 13.63
N ILE A 227 -0.69 2.15 14.30
CA ILE A 227 -2.15 2.21 14.47
C ILE A 227 -2.53 3.41 15.34
N VAL A 228 -1.95 3.54 16.52
CA VAL A 228 -2.26 4.61 17.49
C VAL A 228 -1.88 5.98 16.94
N GLN A 229 -0.74 6.09 16.24
CA GLN A 229 -0.27 7.37 15.73
C GLN A 229 -1.10 7.91 14.56
N TYR A 230 -1.56 7.05 13.65
CA TYR A 230 -2.14 7.50 12.38
C TYR A 230 -3.67 7.42 12.34
N THR A 231 -4.30 6.45 13.03
CA THR A 231 -5.75 6.25 12.95
C THR A 231 -6.56 7.50 13.32
N PRO A 232 -6.33 8.15 14.48
CA PRO A 232 -7.13 9.31 14.88
C PRO A 232 -7.00 10.51 13.94
N ARG A 233 -5.89 10.60 13.21
CA ARG A 233 -5.56 11.76 12.38
C ARG A 233 -5.99 11.60 10.93
N TYR A 234 -5.99 10.38 10.40
CA TYR A 234 -6.12 10.16 8.96
C TYR A 234 -7.21 9.15 8.55
N PHE A 235 -7.63 8.25 9.46
CA PHE A 235 -8.44 7.09 9.07
C PHE A 235 -9.87 7.09 9.61
N LEU A 236 -10.21 8.00 10.55
CA LEU A 236 -11.58 8.13 11.05
C LEU A 236 -12.55 8.52 9.91
N GLY A 237 -13.65 7.78 9.81
CA GLY A 237 -14.67 7.95 8.78
C GLY A 237 -14.19 7.63 7.36
N LYS A 238 -13.03 6.97 7.19
CA LYS A 238 -12.48 6.63 5.88
C LYS A 238 -12.73 5.15 5.54
N PRO A 239 -13.19 4.83 4.32
CA PRO A 239 -13.44 3.44 3.92
C PRO A 239 -12.13 2.65 3.62
N GLY A 240 -10.98 3.29 3.72
CA GLY A 240 -9.69 2.63 3.51
C GLY A 240 -8.52 3.48 3.95
N GLY A 241 -7.45 2.82 4.39
CA GLY A 241 -6.26 3.44 4.92
C GLY A 241 -5.09 2.48 4.97
N ARG A 242 -3.87 3.00 4.78
CA ARG A 242 -2.65 2.21 4.91
C ARG A 242 -1.49 3.03 5.41
N ILE A 243 -0.62 2.38 6.18
CA ILE A 243 0.69 2.87 6.54
C ILE A 243 1.73 1.90 6.00
N PHE A 244 2.69 2.44 5.27
CA PHE A 244 3.84 1.71 4.78
C PHE A 244 5.00 1.96 5.73
N GLY A 245 5.66 0.88 6.12
CA GLY A 245 6.90 0.93 6.84
C GLY A 245 7.76 -0.24 6.41
N VAL A 246 9.07 -0.05 6.52
CA VAL A 246 10.06 -1.05 6.13
C VAL A 246 10.11 -2.21 7.13
N ARG A 247 9.76 -1.93 8.39
CA ARG A 247 9.75 -2.90 9.49
C ARG A 247 8.37 -3.45 9.81
N CYS A 248 7.34 -2.60 9.72
CA CYS A 248 5.96 -3.05 9.80
C CYS A 248 5.02 -2.11 9.02
N SER A 249 3.92 -2.67 8.53
CA SER A 249 2.90 -1.99 7.76
C SER A 249 1.52 -2.56 8.06
N PHE A 250 0.47 -1.77 7.84
CA PHE A 250 -0.89 -2.28 7.80
C PHE A 250 -1.71 -1.56 6.74
N ARG A 251 -2.76 -2.24 6.29
CA ARG A 251 -3.76 -1.72 5.35
C ARG A 251 -5.13 -2.23 5.73
N PHE A 252 -6.15 -1.41 5.54
CA PHE A 252 -7.53 -1.83 5.52
C PHE A 252 -8.27 -1.18 4.35
N GLU A 253 -9.24 -1.89 3.79
CA GLU A 253 -10.04 -1.46 2.64
C GLU A 253 -11.42 -2.13 2.68
N THR A 254 -12.39 -1.61 1.93
CA THR A 254 -13.71 -2.23 1.73
C THR A 254 -13.77 -3.21 0.55
N TYR A 255 -12.61 -3.57 -0.02
CA TYR A 255 -12.46 -4.58 -1.08
C TYR A 255 -11.26 -5.48 -0.76
N SER A 256 -11.26 -6.70 -1.29
CA SER A 256 -10.11 -7.59 -1.12
C SER A 256 -8.93 -7.12 -1.97
N PHE A 257 -7.75 -7.03 -1.37
CA PHE A 257 -6.49 -6.58 -2.00
C PHE A 257 -5.32 -7.55 -1.78
N PHE A 258 -5.60 -8.69 -1.15
CA PHE A 258 -4.65 -9.78 -0.91
C PHE A 258 -5.10 -11.05 -1.61
N LEU A 259 -4.16 -11.97 -1.82
CA LEU A 259 -4.39 -13.24 -2.49
C LEU A 259 -4.87 -14.30 -1.51
N GLY A 260 -5.76 -15.18 -1.97
CA GLY A 260 -6.29 -16.28 -1.18
C GLY A 260 -7.41 -15.86 -0.22
N ARG A 261 -7.72 -16.75 0.73
CA ARG A 261 -8.73 -16.51 1.76
C ARG A 261 -8.13 -15.72 2.93
N PRO A 262 -8.93 -14.89 3.62
CA PRO A 262 -8.49 -14.24 4.87
C PRO A 262 -8.07 -15.29 5.90
N LEU A 263 -6.99 -15.01 6.64
CA LEU A 263 -6.51 -15.89 7.71
C LEU A 263 -7.35 -15.76 8.99
N LEU A 264 -8.00 -14.61 9.17
CA LEU A 264 -8.89 -14.30 10.27
C LEU A 264 -10.25 -13.86 9.74
N GLN A 265 -11.33 -14.42 10.30
CA GLN A 265 -12.68 -13.94 10.07
C GLN A 265 -13.30 -13.58 11.42
N LEU A 266 -13.57 -12.29 11.62
CA LEU A 266 -14.23 -11.82 12.83
C LEU A 266 -15.76 -11.96 12.71
N PRO A 267 -16.48 -12.11 13.84
CA PRO A 267 -17.93 -12.00 13.84
C PRO A 267 -18.37 -10.66 13.26
N ASP A 268 -19.47 -10.68 12.50
CA ASP A 268 -20.02 -9.49 11.85
C ASP A 268 -20.22 -8.36 12.86
N ALA A 269 -19.91 -7.14 12.44
CA ALA A 269 -20.24 -5.96 13.22
C ALA A 269 -21.77 -5.82 13.27
N LEU A 270 -22.32 -5.64 14.48
CA LEU A 270 -23.73 -5.33 14.63
C LEU A 270 -24.01 -4.02 13.87
N SER A 271 -24.73 -4.10 12.76
CA SER A 271 -25.17 -2.92 12.02
C SER A 271 -26.05 -2.05 12.92
N PRO A 272 -25.85 -0.72 12.99
CA PRO A 272 -26.81 0.15 13.65
C PRO A 272 -28.16 0.03 12.95
N ALA A 273 -29.24 -0.09 13.72
CA ALA A 273 -30.59 -0.08 13.19
C ALA A 273 -30.81 1.21 12.37
N PRO A 274 -31.50 1.14 11.20
CA PRO A 274 -31.79 2.33 10.41
C PRO A 274 -32.52 3.37 11.28
N ALA A 275 -32.09 4.63 11.18
CA ALA A 275 -32.72 5.73 11.91
C ALA A 275 -34.22 5.77 11.58
N PRO A 276 -35.11 5.93 12.59
CA PRO A 276 -36.53 6.04 12.33
C PRO A 276 -36.79 7.23 11.39
N ALA A 277 -37.59 7.00 10.35
CA ALA A 277 -37.98 8.02 9.38
C ALA A 277 -38.54 9.23 10.14
N ALA A 278 -38.00 10.42 9.84
CA ALA A 278 -38.49 11.66 10.42
C ALA A 278 -39.99 11.80 10.11
N ALA A 279 -40.82 11.71 11.15
CA ALA A 279 -42.24 11.95 11.02
C ALA A 279 -42.44 13.39 10.56
N THR A 280 -42.94 13.56 9.34
CA THR A 280 -43.47 14.81 8.83
C THR A 280 -44.60 15.25 9.76
N ARG A 281 -44.34 16.24 10.61
CA ARG A 281 -45.41 16.95 11.33
C ARG A 281 -46.19 17.76 10.30
N GLU A 282 -47.33 17.23 9.86
CA GLU A 282 -48.38 18.06 9.28
C GLU A 282 -48.89 19.04 10.36
N GLY A 283 -48.44 20.28 10.28
CA GLY A 283 -48.96 21.38 11.08
C GLY A 283 -50.37 21.72 10.60
N LYS A 284 -51.38 21.30 11.37
CA LYS A 284 -52.77 21.73 11.19
C LYS A 284 -52.92 23.14 11.79
N PHE A 285 -52.87 24.15 10.93
CA PHE A 285 -53.17 25.54 11.30
C PHE A 285 -54.69 25.70 11.37
N SER A 286 -55.23 26.15 12.51
CA SER A 286 -56.62 26.59 12.67
C SER A 286 -56.60 28.07 13.02
N PRO A 287 -57.30 28.94 12.28
CA PRO A 287 -57.37 30.37 12.60
C PRO A 287 -58.44 30.62 13.67
N ALA A 288 -58.15 31.57 14.55
CA ALA A 288 -59.13 32.30 15.36
C ALA A 288 -59.30 33.70 14.78
#